data_AF-A0AAP0PD81-F1
#
_entry.id   AF-A0AAP0PD81-F1
#
_cell.length_a   1.000
_cell.length_b   1.000
_cell.length_c   1.000
_cell.angle_alpha   90.00
_cell.angle_beta   90.00
_cell.angle_gamma   90.00
#
_symmetry.space_group_name_H-M   'P 1'
#
loop_
_entity.id
_entity.type
_entity.pdbx_description
1 polymer ?
#
loop_
_entity_poly.entity_id
_entity_poly.type
_entity_poly.pdbx_seq_one_letter_code
_entity_poly.pdbx_strand_id
1 'polypeptide(L)'
;MAYSFTIYAKALPNITLIILAGILATLQQKTISGQSIADIVTPEFFNGIINQADVGCEGKGFYSRDRFIVATKSYPQFGTVGGEDVIKREIAALFAHFTHETGPGKSIGLDLLRSPETVGNDPVVAFKTGLWFWNNTCHSLVTSGEGFGATIRAINGFIECDGKNPATVRARALGWALVANPVTKSDNCR
;
A
#
# COMPACT_ATOMS: atom_id res chain seq x y z
N MET A 1 -80.52 21.08 -5.27
CA MET A 1 -79.58 21.18 -4.14
C MET A 1 -78.18 20.95 -4.69
N ALA A 2 -77.28 21.91 -4.46
CA ALA A 2 -75.91 21.88 -4.95
C ALA A 2 -75.00 21.24 -3.89
N TYR A 3 -74.17 20.28 -4.28
CA TYR A 3 -72.96 19.92 -3.55
C TYR A 3 -71.82 19.74 -4.55
N SER A 4 -70.86 20.66 -4.46
CA SER A 4 -69.63 20.70 -5.24
C SER A 4 -68.64 19.70 -4.67
N PHE A 5 -68.14 18.78 -5.49
CA PHE A 5 -66.96 17.96 -5.18
C PHE A 5 -65.85 18.33 -6.16
N THR A 6 -64.92 19.16 -5.68
CA THR A 6 -63.66 19.47 -6.37
C THR A 6 -62.74 18.25 -6.26
N ILE A 7 -62.53 17.52 -7.36
CA ILE A 7 -61.59 16.40 -7.42
C ILE A 7 -60.18 16.99 -7.61
N TYR A 8 -59.30 16.76 -6.64
CA TYR A 8 -57.86 16.98 -6.75
C TYR A 8 -57.28 16.08 -7.85
N ALA A 9 -56.84 16.67 -8.97
CA ALA A 9 -55.98 15.98 -9.93
C ALA A 9 -54.54 15.93 -9.38
N LYS A 10 -54.25 14.94 -8.53
CA LYS A 10 -52.85 14.56 -8.24
C LYS A 10 -52.36 13.67 -9.38
N ALA A 11 -51.56 14.24 -10.27
CA ALA A 11 -50.70 13.47 -11.15
C ALA A 11 -49.79 12.58 -10.29
N LEU A 12 -49.96 11.25 -10.41
CA LEU A 12 -49.04 10.29 -9.80
C LEU A 12 -47.75 10.30 -10.65
N PRO A 13 -46.57 10.61 -10.09
CA PRO A 13 -45.34 10.56 -10.87
C PRO A 13 -44.99 9.10 -11.17
N ASN A 14 -44.64 8.84 -12.42
CA ASN A 14 -44.20 7.54 -12.93
C ASN A 14 -43.01 6.99 -12.11
N ILE A 15 -43.31 6.11 -11.16
CA ILE A 15 -42.33 5.48 -10.25
C ILE A 15 -41.25 4.72 -11.04
N THR A 16 -41.56 4.23 -12.24
CA THR A 16 -40.63 3.51 -13.13
C THR A 16 -39.48 4.38 -13.66
N LEU A 17 -39.68 5.69 -13.81
CA LEU A 17 -38.64 6.61 -14.31
C LEU A 17 -37.65 7.02 -13.21
N ILE A 18 -38.09 7.08 -11.95
CA ILE A 18 -37.24 7.45 -10.81
C ILE A 18 -36.26 6.31 -10.47
N ILE A 19 -36.68 5.05 -10.63
CA ILE A 19 -35.79 3.89 -10.41
C ILE A 19 -34.69 3.84 -11.49
N LEU A 20 -34.99 4.15 -12.75
CA LEU A 20 -33.99 4.22 -13.82
C LEU A 20 -32.99 5.37 -13.62
N ALA A 21 -33.45 6.56 -13.19
CA ALA A 21 -32.57 7.68 -12.90
C ALA A 21 -31.72 7.46 -11.62
N GLY A 22 -32.27 6.77 -10.61
CA GLY A 22 -31.54 6.42 -9.37
C GLY A 22 -30.46 5.37 -9.56
N ILE A 23 -30.67 4.40 -10.47
CA ILE A 23 -29.63 3.44 -10.86
C ILE A 23 -28.54 4.13 -11.70
N LEU A 24 -28.88 5.11 -12.53
CA LEU A 24 -27.89 5.90 -13.27
C LEU A 24 -27.08 6.85 -12.37
N ALA A 25 -27.67 7.37 -11.28
CA ALA A 25 -27.00 8.25 -10.32
C ALA A 25 -26.12 7.52 -9.28
N THR A 26 -26.20 6.18 -9.20
CA THR A 26 -25.36 5.37 -8.30
C THR A 26 -24.20 4.67 -9.01
N LEU A 27 -24.04 4.90 -10.32
CA LEU A 27 -22.81 4.62 -11.05
C LEU A 27 -21.98 5.90 -11.25
N GLN A 28 -21.82 6.70 -10.20
CA GLN A 28 -20.53 7.37 -10.05
C GLN A 28 -19.53 6.31 -9.60
N GLN A 29 -19.09 5.48 -10.55
CA GLN A 29 -17.76 4.92 -10.44
C GLN A 29 -16.84 6.14 -10.44
N LYS A 30 -16.37 6.54 -9.25
CA LYS A 30 -15.28 7.49 -9.08
C LYS A 30 -14.18 7.01 -10.02
N THR A 31 -14.07 7.67 -11.17
CA THR A 31 -13.08 7.33 -12.18
C THR A 31 -11.78 7.78 -11.55
N ILE A 32 -11.10 6.87 -10.83
CA ILE A 32 -9.74 7.12 -10.38
C ILE A 32 -8.92 7.12 -11.67
N SER A 33 -8.77 8.31 -12.26
CA SER A 33 -7.69 8.58 -13.21
C SER A 33 -6.42 8.00 -12.60
N GLY A 34 -5.84 7.00 -13.27
CA GLY A 34 -4.89 6.05 -12.68
C GLY A 34 -3.89 6.69 -11.73
N GLN A 35 -4.08 6.45 -10.43
CA GLN A 35 -3.13 6.84 -9.40
C GLN A 35 -1.83 6.09 -9.69
N SER A 36 -0.75 6.83 -9.93
CA SER A 36 0.55 6.21 -10.17
C SER A 36 1.26 5.96 -8.85
N ILE A 37 2.16 4.98 -8.82
CA ILE A 37 3.04 4.73 -7.67
C ILE A 37 3.84 6.01 -7.31
N ALA A 38 4.17 6.83 -8.31
CA ALA A 38 4.86 8.10 -8.10
C ALA A 38 4.02 9.13 -7.34
N ASP A 39 2.70 9.11 -7.48
CA ASP A 39 1.79 10.02 -6.77
C ASP A 39 1.64 9.63 -5.30
N ILE A 40 1.78 8.34 -4.97
CA ILE A 40 1.69 7.82 -3.60
C ILE A 40 3.05 7.96 -2.90
N VAL A 41 4.11 7.51 -3.56
CA VAL A 41 5.48 7.61 -3.06
C VAL A 41 5.99 8.97 -3.45
N THR A 42 5.56 10.04 -2.76
CA THR A 42 6.07 11.40 -3.00
C THR A 42 7.51 11.54 -2.50
N PRO A 43 8.26 12.59 -2.91
CA PRO A 43 9.55 12.90 -2.30
C PRO A 43 9.48 13.03 -0.79
N GLU A 44 8.44 13.65 -0.24
CA GLU A 44 8.24 13.85 1.20
C GLU A 44 8.02 12.51 1.90
N PHE A 45 7.19 11.64 1.32
CA PHE A 45 6.97 10.28 1.83
C PHE A 45 8.30 9.49 1.89
N PHE A 46 9.03 9.45 0.78
CA PHE A 46 10.26 8.68 0.69
C PHE A 46 11.35 9.24 1.61
N ASN A 47 11.55 10.56 1.61
CA ASN A 47 12.52 11.23 2.47
C ASN A 47 12.13 11.10 3.96
N GLY A 48 10.84 11.08 4.29
CA GLY A 48 10.36 10.83 5.64
C GLY A 48 10.73 9.45 6.18
N ILE A 49 10.92 8.47 5.30
CA ILE A 49 11.43 7.13 5.65
C ILE A 49 12.95 7.17 5.80
N ILE A 50 13.66 7.65 4.76
CA ILE A 50 15.13 7.64 4.73
C ILE A 50 15.74 8.50 5.85
N ASN A 51 15.08 9.59 6.24
CA ASN A 51 15.56 10.47 7.30
C ASN A 51 15.49 9.85 8.70
N GLN A 52 14.80 8.72 8.89
CA GLN A 52 14.81 7.99 10.16
C GLN A 52 16.14 7.28 10.41
N ALA A 53 16.92 7.00 9.37
CA ALA A 53 18.25 6.42 9.52
C ALA A 53 19.24 7.46 10.09
N ASP A 54 20.33 7.00 10.72
CA ASP A 54 21.40 7.88 11.20
C ASP A 54 22.09 8.63 10.05
N VAL A 55 22.74 9.75 10.36
CA VAL A 55 23.46 10.58 9.38
C VAL A 55 24.59 9.80 8.68
N GLY A 56 25.20 8.83 9.35
CA GLY A 56 26.26 7.97 8.80
C GLY A 56 25.77 6.69 8.12
N CYS A 57 24.47 6.50 7.93
CA CYS A 57 23.94 5.28 7.32
C CYS A 57 24.25 5.25 5.81
N GLU A 58 24.96 4.21 5.36
CA GLU A 58 25.32 3.99 3.95
C GLU A 58 24.10 4.03 3.02
N GLY A 59 22.95 3.54 3.51
CA GLY A 59 21.69 3.54 2.77
C GLY A 59 21.17 4.92 2.36
N LYS A 60 21.51 6.01 3.08
CA LYS A 60 21.04 7.37 2.76
C LYS A 60 21.56 7.90 1.43
N GLY A 61 22.78 7.53 1.05
CA GLY A 61 23.37 7.92 -0.23
C GLY A 61 23.06 6.92 -1.37
N PHE A 62 22.69 5.70 -1.01
CA PHE A 62 22.46 4.60 -1.96
C PHE A 62 21.03 4.59 -2.50
N TYR A 63 20.02 4.68 -1.63
CA TYR A 63 18.61 4.58 -2.02
C TYR A 63 17.99 5.94 -2.35
N SER A 64 17.28 6.02 -3.47
CA SER A 64 16.51 7.22 -3.85
C SER A 64 15.15 6.85 -4.43
N ARG A 65 14.21 7.79 -4.29
CA ARG A 65 12.84 7.67 -4.81
C ARG A 65 12.82 7.33 -6.31
N ASP A 66 13.61 8.04 -7.11
CA ASP A 66 13.57 7.84 -8.57
C ASP A 66 14.04 6.46 -8.98
N ARG A 67 15.05 5.91 -8.27
CA ARG A 67 15.52 4.53 -8.48
C ARG A 67 14.46 3.51 -8.10
N PHE A 68 13.71 3.76 -7.03
CA PHE A 68 12.55 2.95 -6.65
C PHE A 68 11.47 2.99 -7.75
N ILE A 69 11.06 4.17 -8.22
CA ILE A 69 10.06 4.32 -9.29
C ILE A 69 10.51 3.67 -10.61
N VAL A 70 11.81 3.68 -10.91
CA VAL A 70 12.35 2.95 -12.07
C VAL A 70 12.22 1.44 -11.88
N ALA A 71 12.49 0.92 -10.68
CA ALA A 71 12.40 -0.50 -10.38
C ALA A 71 10.96 -1.05 -10.44
N THR A 72 9.97 -0.27 -9.99
CA THR A 72 8.55 -0.69 -9.99
C THR A 72 8.01 -0.94 -11.40
N LYS A 73 8.58 -0.31 -12.44
CA LYS A 73 8.21 -0.57 -13.85
C LYS A 73 8.45 -2.03 -14.28
N SER A 74 9.28 -2.78 -13.57
CA SER A 74 9.50 -4.22 -13.82
C SER A 74 8.44 -5.13 -13.19
N TYR A 75 7.56 -4.59 -12.34
CA TYR A 75 6.54 -5.35 -11.60
C TYR A 75 5.17 -4.66 -11.72
N PRO A 76 4.48 -4.76 -12.87
CA PRO A 76 3.30 -3.97 -13.19
C PRO A 76 2.06 -4.26 -12.31
N GLN A 77 2.09 -5.33 -11.50
CA GLN A 77 1.05 -5.66 -10.53
C GLN A 77 1.25 -4.94 -9.18
N PHE A 78 2.50 -4.62 -8.83
CA PHE A 78 2.80 -3.95 -7.57
C PHE A 78 2.21 -2.53 -7.58
N GLY A 79 1.41 -2.22 -6.56
CA GLY A 79 0.82 -0.89 -6.41
C GLY A 79 -0.24 -0.53 -7.47
N THR A 80 -0.82 -1.52 -8.14
CA THR A 80 -1.87 -1.31 -9.16
C THR A 80 -3.12 -2.17 -8.95
N VAL A 81 -3.08 -3.12 -8.00
CA VAL A 81 -4.15 -4.07 -7.75
C VAL A 81 -4.97 -3.66 -6.51
N GLY A 82 -6.28 -3.62 -6.67
CA GLY A 82 -7.22 -3.21 -5.63
C GLY A 82 -7.54 -1.71 -5.63
N GLY A 83 -8.26 -1.25 -4.60
CA GLY A 83 -8.55 0.18 -4.42
C GLY A 83 -7.34 0.96 -3.90
N GLU A 84 -7.44 2.29 -3.93
CA GLU A 84 -6.40 3.22 -3.44
C GLU A 84 -5.86 2.82 -2.06
N ASP A 85 -6.73 2.46 -1.11
CA ASP A 85 -6.31 2.04 0.23
C ASP A 85 -5.50 0.74 0.24
N VAL A 86 -5.79 -0.19 -0.67
CA VAL A 86 -5.03 -1.44 -0.81
C VAL A 86 -3.64 -1.14 -1.36
N ILE A 87 -3.56 -0.31 -2.40
CA ILE A 87 -2.31 0.13 -3.01
C ILE A 87 -1.42 0.84 -1.98
N LYS A 88 -2.01 1.79 -1.25
CA LYS A 88 -1.36 2.51 -0.14
C LYS A 88 -0.83 1.56 0.94
N ARG A 89 -1.63 0.57 1.35
CA ARG A 89 -1.23 -0.46 2.31
C ARG A 89 -0.12 -1.34 1.79
N GLU A 90 -0.16 -1.73 0.52
CA GLU A 90 0.88 -2.55 -0.11
C GLU A 90 2.22 -1.83 -0.14
N ILE A 91 2.24 -0.57 -0.60
CA ILE A 91 3.44 0.26 -0.63
C ILE A 91 4.00 0.44 0.79
N ALA A 92 3.12 0.75 1.76
CA ALA A 92 3.55 0.92 3.15
C ALA A 92 4.12 -0.38 3.75
N ALA A 93 3.51 -1.53 3.44
CA ALA A 93 3.96 -2.83 3.91
C ALA A 93 5.35 -3.20 3.34
N LEU A 94 5.58 -2.96 2.04
CA LEU A 94 6.89 -3.16 1.42
C LEU A 94 7.98 -2.35 2.13
N PHE A 95 7.78 -1.04 2.27
CA PHE A 95 8.75 -0.15 2.91
C PHE A 95 8.96 -0.47 4.40
N ALA A 96 7.93 -0.91 5.11
CA ALA A 96 8.05 -1.38 6.50
C ALA A 96 8.96 -2.59 6.62
N HIS A 97 8.90 -3.53 5.67
CA HIS A 97 9.81 -4.65 5.64
C HIS A 97 11.22 -4.23 5.21
N PHE A 98 11.37 -3.45 4.14
CA PHE A 98 12.69 -2.96 3.72
C PHE A 98 13.44 -2.24 4.85
N THR A 99 12.75 -1.37 5.58
CA THR A 99 13.32 -0.66 6.73
C THR A 99 13.66 -1.59 7.89
N HIS A 100 12.84 -2.62 8.14
CA HIS A 100 13.16 -3.64 9.14
C HIS A 100 14.42 -4.44 8.78
N GLU A 101 14.59 -4.80 7.51
CA GLU A 101 15.73 -5.59 7.03
C GLU A 101 17.03 -4.80 6.89
N THR A 102 16.94 -3.48 6.69
CA THR A 102 18.11 -2.63 6.39
C THR A 102 18.43 -1.61 7.49
N GLY A 103 17.57 -1.49 8.51
CA GLY A 103 17.80 -0.59 9.64
C GLY A 103 18.92 -1.05 10.58
N PRO A 104 19.46 -0.15 11.42
CA PRO A 104 20.49 -0.49 12.40
C PRO A 104 19.89 -1.42 13.47
N GLY A 105 19.98 -2.73 13.26
CA GLY A 105 19.65 -3.69 14.33
C GLY A 105 19.10 -5.07 13.95
N LYS A 106 18.95 -5.46 12.69
CA LYS A 106 18.59 -6.85 12.34
C LYS A 106 19.00 -7.21 10.91
N SER A 107 20.19 -7.77 10.79
CA SER A 107 20.57 -8.56 9.62
C SER A 107 19.73 -9.83 9.66
N ILE A 108 18.64 -9.90 8.87
CA ILE A 108 18.15 -11.22 8.47
C ILE A 108 19.25 -11.82 7.62
N GLY A 109 19.63 -13.06 7.93
CA GLY A 109 20.49 -13.91 7.11
C GLY A 109 19.79 -14.27 5.81
N LEU A 110 19.42 -13.25 5.03
CA LEU A 110 18.92 -13.41 3.69
C LEU A 110 20.13 -13.61 2.80
N ASP A 111 20.27 -14.84 2.35
CA ASP A 111 21.30 -15.26 1.42
C ASP A 111 21.07 -14.56 0.06
N LEU A 112 21.61 -13.35 -0.11
CA LEU A 112 21.67 -12.64 -1.40
C LEU A 112 22.64 -13.32 -2.40
N LEU A 113 22.95 -14.62 -2.19
CA LEU A 113 23.91 -15.44 -2.91
C LEU A 113 23.40 -15.89 -4.29
N ARG A 114 23.20 -14.91 -5.15
CA ARG A 114 23.45 -15.16 -6.57
C ARG A 114 24.20 -14.04 -7.27
N SER A 115 24.26 -12.83 -6.70
CA SER A 115 25.11 -11.72 -7.17
C SER A 115 25.18 -10.59 -6.11
N PRO A 116 25.79 -10.84 -4.92
CA PRO A 116 25.79 -9.87 -3.82
C PRO A 116 26.46 -8.53 -4.18
N GLU A 117 27.43 -8.54 -5.10
CA GLU A 117 28.10 -7.31 -5.53
C GLU A 117 27.20 -6.40 -6.36
N THR A 118 26.38 -6.92 -7.27
CA THR A 118 25.50 -6.07 -8.09
C THR A 118 24.33 -5.50 -7.27
N VAL A 119 23.76 -6.31 -6.37
CA VAL A 119 22.69 -5.87 -5.47
C VAL A 119 23.19 -4.79 -4.50
N GLY A 120 24.44 -4.90 -4.04
CA GLY A 120 25.05 -3.90 -3.16
C GLY A 120 25.53 -2.63 -3.87
N ASN A 121 25.69 -2.65 -5.20
CA ASN A 121 26.29 -1.54 -5.96
C ASN A 121 25.31 -0.78 -6.88
N ASP A 122 24.15 -1.36 -7.25
CA ASP A 122 23.12 -0.69 -8.05
C ASP A 122 21.78 -0.62 -7.30
N PRO A 123 21.32 0.58 -6.89
CA PRO A 123 20.07 0.72 -6.15
C PRO A 123 18.83 0.31 -6.95
N VAL A 124 18.85 0.37 -8.30
CA VAL A 124 17.75 -0.15 -9.12
C VAL A 124 17.69 -1.67 -9.02
N VAL A 125 18.84 -2.34 -9.09
CA VAL A 125 18.91 -3.80 -8.94
C VAL A 125 18.50 -4.21 -7.54
N ALA A 126 18.95 -3.50 -6.51
CA ALA A 126 18.53 -3.73 -5.12
C ALA A 126 17.00 -3.67 -4.97
N PHE A 127 16.37 -2.60 -5.45
CA PHE A 127 14.91 -2.46 -5.42
C PHE A 127 14.20 -3.56 -6.22
N LYS A 128 14.72 -3.93 -7.41
CA LYS A 128 14.14 -5.01 -8.20
C LYS A 128 14.18 -6.34 -7.47
N THR A 129 15.27 -6.65 -6.77
CA THR A 129 15.37 -7.89 -5.96
C THR A 129 14.32 -7.90 -4.84
N GLY A 130 14.16 -6.79 -4.12
CA GLY A 130 13.13 -6.68 -3.07
C GLY A 130 11.71 -6.78 -3.64
N LEU A 131 11.44 -6.12 -4.77
CA LEU A 131 10.15 -6.17 -5.47
C LEU A 131 9.86 -7.56 -6.05
N TRP A 132 10.87 -8.26 -6.57
CA TRP A 132 10.75 -9.64 -7.01
C TRP A 132 10.28 -10.52 -5.86
N PHE A 133 10.97 -10.46 -4.71
CA PHE A 133 10.59 -11.24 -3.54
C PHE A 133 9.17 -10.88 -3.12
N TRP A 134 8.85 -9.59 -3.03
CA TRP A 134 7.51 -9.12 -2.66
C TRP A 134 6.42 -9.68 -3.57
N ASN A 135 6.61 -9.62 -4.89
CA ASN A 135 5.60 -10.06 -5.85
C ASN A 135 5.37 -11.58 -5.80
N ASN A 136 6.39 -12.37 -5.43
CA ASN A 136 6.29 -13.82 -5.33
C ASN A 136 5.80 -14.31 -3.97
N THR A 137 5.90 -13.49 -2.91
CA THR A 137 5.67 -13.94 -1.53
C THR A 137 4.59 -13.16 -0.78
N CYS A 138 4.45 -11.85 -1.03
CA CYS A 138 3.64 -10.96 -0.18
C CYS A 138 2.52 -10.23 -0.93
N HIS A 139 2.70 -9.92 -2.21
CA HIS A 139 1.75 -9.13 -3.01
C HIS A 139 0.32 -9.67 -2.92
N SER A 140 0.13 -10.97 -3.12
CA SER A 140 -1.20 -11.58 -3.06
C SER A 140 -1.83 -11.46 -1.68
N LEU A 141 -1.05 -11.57 -0.60
CA LEU A 141 -1.55 -11.53 0.78
C LEU A 141 -2.13 -10.15 1.14
N VAL A 142 -1.51 -9.07 0.64
CA VAL A 142 -2.01 -7.73 0.89
C VAL A 142 -3.23 -7.43 0.00
N THR A 143 -3.16 -7.81 -1.26
CA THR A 143 -4.22 -7.53 -2.25
C THR A 143 -5.46 -8.40 -2.08
N SER A 144 -5.34 -9.58 -1.47
CA SER A 144 -6.45 -10.47 -1.10
C SER A 144 -7.09 -10.14 0.25
N GLY A 145 -6.49 -9.23 1.04
CA GLY A 145 -7.01 -8.80 2.34
C GLY A 145 -6.55 -9.63 3.54
N GLU A 146 -5.54 -10.50 3.41
CA GLU A 146 -4.95 -11.23 4.55
C GLU A 146 -4.14 -10.31 5.47
N GLY A 147 -3.64 -9.18 4.94
CA GLY A 147 -3.09 -8.07 5.71
C GLY A 147 -1.61 -8.21 6.10
N PHE A 148 -1.10 -7.21 6.82
CA PHE A 148 0.33 -7.08 7.13
C PHE A 148 0.87 -8.23 8.02
N GLY A 149 0.05 -8.80 8.91
CA GLY A 149 0.48 -9.96 9.70
C GLY A 149 0.81 -11.19 8.85
N ALA A 150 0.09 -11.37 7.73
CA ALA A 150 0.34 -12.47 6.80
C ALA A 150 1.68 -12.29 6.07
N THR A 151 2.08 -11.05 5.74
CA THR A 151 3.39 -10.78 5.11
C THR A 151 4.55 -11.06 6.06
N ILE A 152 4.42 -10.72 7.36
CA ILE A 152 5.41 -11.11 8.40
C ILE A 152 5.56 -12.64 8.44
N ARG A 153 4.42 -13.36 8.46
CA ARG A 153 4.43 -14.83 8.48
C ARG A 153 5.08 -15.42 7.24
N ALA A 154 4.81 -14.86 6.07
CA ALA A 154 5.38 -15.31 4.81
C ALA A 154 6.90 -15.05 4.72
N ILE A 155 7.37 -13.93 5.27
CA ILE A 155 8.80 -13.56 5.26
C ILE A 155 9.61 -14.42 6.23
N ASN A 156 9.18 -14.53 7.49
CA ASN A 156 9.98 -15.21 8.51
C ASN A 156 9.13 -15.79 9.65
N GLY A 157 7.93 -16.25 9.35
CA GLY A 157 6.98 -16.73 10.36
C GLY A 157 7.48 -17.93 11.17
N PHE A 158 8.38 -18.74 10.60
CA PHE A 158 8.99 -19.85 11.32
C PHE A 158 9.76 -19.40 12.57
N ILE A 159 10.38 -18.21 12.54
CA ILE A 159 11.21 -17.69 13.63
C ILE A 159 10.51 -16.56 14.39
N GLU A 160 9.65 -15.79 13.73
CA GLU A 160 9.06 -14.58 14.31
C GLU A 160 7.67 -14.79 14.91
N CYS A 161 6.81 -15.57 14.25
CA CYS A 161 5.41 -15.71 14.62
C CYS A 161 5.18 -16.70 15.76
N ASP A 162 3.92 -16.81 16.19
CA ASP A 162 3.45 -17.81 17.17
C ASP A 162 4.18 -17.72 18.52
N GLY A 163 4.50 -16.50 18.93
CA GLY A 163 5.15 -16.20 20.21
C GLY A 163 6.66 -16.39 20.23
N LYS A 164 7.28 -16.81 19.12
CA LYS A 164 8.72 -17.12 19.06
C LYS A 164 9.60 -15.87 19.13
N ASN A 165 9.22 -14.79 18.45
CA ASN A 165 9.93 -13.52 18.55
C ASN A 165 8.98 -12.31 18.55
N PRO A 166 8.22 -12.09 19.64
CA PRO A 166 7.23 -11.02 19.72
C PRO A 166 7.84 -9.62 19.55
N ALA A 167 9.09 -9.43 19.98
CA ALA A 167 9.81 -8.17 19.83
C ALA A 167 10.04 -7.81 18.34
N THR A 168 10.37 -8.81 17.51
CA THR A 168 10.58 -8.59 16.07
C THR A 168 9.28 -8.31 15.35
N VAL A 169 8.23 -9.09 15.64
CA VAL A 169 6.88 -8.85 15.11
C VAL A 169 6.38 -7.44 15.48
N ARG A 170 6.59 -7.02 16.73
CA ARG A 170 6.24 -5.67 17.19
C ARG A 170 7.02 -4.59 16.45
N ALA A 171 8.32 -4.79 16.22
CA ALA A 171 9.14 -3.84 15.46
C ALA A 171 8.63 -3.67 14.03
N ARG A 172 8.28 -4.76 13.34
CA ARG A 172 7.65 -4.70 12.00
C ARG A 172 6.32 -3.94 12.02
N ALA A 173 5.46 -4.24 13.01
CA ALA A 173 4.16 -3.57 13.15
C ALA A 173 4.29 -2.07 13.42
N LEU A 174 5.25 -1.66 14.26
CA LEU A 174 5.53 -0.25 14.52
C LEU A 174 6.09 0.45 13.28
N GLY A 175 7.03 -0.18 12.56
CA GLY A 175 7.54 0.33 11.30
C GLY A 175 6.42 0.54 10.27
N TRP A 176 5.52 -0.43 10.15
CA TRP A 176 4.34 -0.29 9.28
C TRP A 176 3.43 0.84 9.70
N ALA A 177 3.14 1.01 10.99
CA ALA A 177 2.37 2.15 11.47
C ALA A 177 3.05 3.49 11.18
N LEU A 178 4.38 3.57 11.28
CA LEU A 178 5.16 4.77 10.96
C LEU A 178 5.12 5.10 9.46
N VAL A 179 5.22 4.10 8.59
CA VAL A 179 5.18 4.29 7.13
C VAL A 179 3.74 4.52 6.64
N ALA A 180 2.75 3.91 7.28
CA ALA A 180 1.34 4.07 6.93
C ALA A 180 0.75 5.38 7.47
N ASN A 181 1.26 5.97 8.56
CA ASN A 181 0.73 7.22 9.12
C ASN A 181 0.83 8.46 8.20
N PRO A 182 1.88 8.65 7.37
CA PRO A 182 1.88 9.63 6.29
C PRO A 182 0.76 9.41 5.26
N VAL A 183 0.26 8.18 5.15
CA VAL A 183 -0.68 7.71 4.13
C VAL A 183 -2.13 7.71 4.63
N THR A 184 -2.35 7.64 5.95
CA THR A 184 -3.67 7.68 6.61
C THR A 184 -4.08 9.08 7.07
N LYS A 185 -3.19 10.09 7.01
CA LYS A 185 -3.54 11.47 7.36
C LYS A 185 -4.57 12.12 6.42
N SER A 186 -4.90 11.53 5.26
CA SER A 186 -6.02 12.03 4.45
C SER A 186 -7.38 11.52 4.93
N ASP A 187 -7.45 10.46 5.73
CA ASP A 187 -8.72 9.73 5.88
C ASP A 187 -9.27 9.60 7.31
N ASN A 188 -8.63 10.11 8.38
CA ASN A 188 -9.21 10.02 9.73
C ASN A 188 -8.96 11.23 10.67
N CYS A 189 -9.38 12.42 10.26
CA CYS A 189 -10.07 13.29 11.22
C CYS A 189 -11.54 12.85 11.31
N ARG A 190 -11.79 11.78 12.06
CA ARG A 190 -13.03 11.53 12.81
C ARG A 190 -12.87 10.35 13.76
#